data_AF-A0A357K6H6-F1
#
_entry.id   AF-A0A357K6H6-F1
#
_cell.length_a   1.000
_cell.length_b   1.000
_cell.length_c   1.000
_cell.angle_alpha   90.00
_cell.angle_beta   90.00
_cell.angle_gamma   90.00
#
_symmetry.space_group_name_H-M   'P 1'
#
loop_
_entity.id
_entity.type
_entity.pdbx_description
1 polymer ?
#
loop_
_entity_poly.entity_id
_entity_poly.type
_entity_poly.pdbx_seq_one_letter_code
_entity_poly.pdbx_strand_id
1 'polypeptide(L)'
;LEVPFAELVIHRIEEEGIDIQEPVNQAVVKRFSDELDHERILTADQLAQDQDMGVQQKVAGALVQQHVLSPNWSQRHKIYPMVERDQLISLLEDSLRRMHLTDLREASREVSSKLEAGELSVEEERDLLAQKVQLAREVQATLKHFGTVILP
;
A
#
# COMPACT_ATOMS: atom_id res chain seq x y z
N LEU A 1 14.47 -8.39 -5.95
CA LEU A 1 14.77 -7.31 -6.92
C LEU A 1 13.96 -6.12 -6.47
N GLU A 2 14.63 -5.05 -6.04
CA GLU A 2 13.96 -3.79 -5.74
C GLU A 2 13.64 -3.11 -7.07
N VAL A 3 12.35 -2.94 -7.37
CA VAL A 3 11.88 -2.26 -8.59
C VAL A 3 11.46 -0.84 -8.21
N PRO A 4 11.96 0.19 -8.90
CA PRO A 4 11.56 1.57 -8.67
C PRO A 4 10.05 1.78 -8.81
N PHE A 5 9.47 2.60 -7.94
CA PHE A 5 8.01 2.78 -7.88
C PHE A 5 7.41 3.27 -9.20
N ALA A 6 8.12 4.13 -9.96
CA ALA A 6 7.66 4.61 -11.26
C ALA A 6 7.49 3.47 -12.28
N GLU A 7 8.43 2.53 -12.32
CA GLU A 7 8.38 1.35 -13.20
C GLU A 7 7.19 0.44 -12.85
N LEU A 8 6.94 0.22 -11.55
CA LEU A 8 5.78 -0.54 -11.08
C LEU A 8 4.45 0.10 -11.52
N VAL A 9 4.35 1.44 -11.44
CA VAL A 9 3.12 2.16 -11.81
C VAL A 9 2.85 2.09 -13.30
N ILE A 10 3.89 2.26 -14.14
CA ILE A 10 3.75 2.19 -15.60
C ILE A 10 3.34 0.80 -16.05
N HIS A 11 4.03 -0.24 -15.57
CA HIS A 11 3.66 -1.62 -15.89
C HIS A 11 2.21 -1.94 -15.49
N ARG A 12 1.75 -1.42 -14.36
CA ARG A 12 0.38 -1.65 -13.91
C ARG A 12 -0.67 -0.95 -14.76
N ILE A 13 -0.38 0.27 -15.23
CA ILE A 13 -1.23 1.00 -16.18
C ILE A 13 -1.36 0.23 -17.50
N GLU A 14 -0.26 -0.36 -17.98
CA GLU A 14 -0.22 -1.16 -19.21
C GLU A 14 -0.93 -2.51 -19.05
N GLU A 15 -0.66 -3.26 -17.97
CA GLU A 15 -1.30 -4.54 -17.67
C GLU A 15 -2.81 -4.43 -17.49
N GLU A 16 -3.25 -3.39 -16.78
CA GLU A 16 -4.68 -3.16 -16.50
C GLU A 16 -5.40 -2.44 -17.65
N GLY A 17 -4.69 -2.03 -18.70
CA GLY A 17 -5.25 -1.36 -19.88
C GLY A 17 -5.91 -0.01 -19.56
N ILE A 18 -5.31 0.75 -18.63
CA ILE A 18 -5.89 2.01 -18.15
C ILE A 18 -5.65 3.13 -19.18
N ASP A 19 -6.72 3.59 -19.81
CA ASP A 19 -6.67 4.70 -20.76
C ASP A 19 -6.68 6.07 -20.06
N ILE A 20 -5.57 6.79 -20.18
CA ILE A 20 -5.44 8.16 -19.68
C ILE A 20 -6.13 9.13 -20.64
N GLN A 21 -7.25 9.68 -20.20
CA GLN A 21 -8.10 10.57 -21.00
C GLN A 21 -7.51 11.97 -21.20
N GLU A 22 -6.72 12.44 -20.23
CA GLU A 22 -6.17 13.79 -20.27
C GLU A 22 -4.87 13.82 -21.11
N PRO A 23 -4.82 14.59 -22.22
CA PRO A 23 -3.73 14.52 -23.19
C PRO A 23 -2.34 14.79 -22.60
N VAL A 24 -2.25 15.73 -21.65
CA VAL A 24 -0.98 16.09 -20.99
C VAL A 24 -0.50 14.97 -20.06
N ASN A 25 -1.42 14.31 -19.35
CA ASN A 25 -1.07 13.19 -18.48
C ASN A 25 -0.67 11.96 -19.31
N GLN A 26 -1.34 11.75 -20.44
CA GLN A 26 -0.99 10.70 -21.38
C GLN A 26 0.41 10.94 -21.97
N ALA A 27 0.74 12.19 -22.30
CA ALA A 27 2.08 12.55 -22.76
C ALA A 27 3.14 12.24 -21.69
N VAL A 28 2.90 12.62 -20.42
CA VAL A 28 3.83 12.30 -19.31
C VAL A 28 4.04 10.79 -19.15
N VAL A 29 2.97 10.00 -19.12
CA VAL A 29 3.05 8.54 -18.97
C VAL A 29 3.76 7.90 -20.16
N LYS A 30 3.50 8.39 -21.37
CA LYS A 30 4.20 7.93 -22.57
C LYS A 30 5.70 8.21 -22.50
N ARG A 31 6.13 9.39 -22.02
CA ARG A 31 7.57 9.69 -21.82
C ARG A 31 8.22 8.72 -20.84
N PHE A 32 7.52 8.34 -19.76
CA PHE A 32 8.01 7.36 -18.82
C PHE A 32 8.10 5.95 -19.43
N SER A 33 7.07 5.51 -20.14
CA SER A 33 7.05 4.22 -20.84
C SER A 33 8.17 4.14 -21.91
N ASP A 34 8.30 5.17 -22.74
CA ASP A 34 9.33 5.26 -23.78
C ASP A 34 10.77 5.19 -23.21
N GLU A 35 11.04 5.77 -22.03
CA GLU A 35 12.38 5.72 -21.42
C GLU A 35 12.62 4.45 -20.58
N LEU A 36 11.56 3.86 -20.02
CA LEU A 36 11.62 2.55 -19.36
C LEU A 36 11.99 1.44 -20.34
N ASP A 37 11.52 1.52 -21.59
CA ASP A 37 11.94 0.64 -22.70
C ASP A 37 13.46 0.71 -22.96
N HIS A 38 14.12 1.79 -22.54
CA HIS A 38 15.57 1.99 -22.65
C HIS A 38 16.33 1.74 -21.33
N GLU A 39 15.68 1.09 -20.34
CA GLU A 39 16.19 0.85 -18.98
C GLU A 39 16.56 2.14 -18.23
N ARG A 40 15.88 3.25 -18.52
CA ARG A 40 16.11 4.54 -17.87
C ARG A 40 14.87 5.01 -17.13
N ILE A 41 15.11 5.58 -15.95
CA ILE A 41 14.05 6.19 -15.15
C ILE A 41 14.24 7.70 -15.21
N LEU A 42 13.25 8.38 -15.78
CA LEU A 42 13.21 9.84 -15.80
C LEU A 42 13.07 10.38 -14.38
N THR A 43 13.89 11.37 -14.05
CA THR A 43 13.71 12.15 -12.83
C THR A 43 12.72 13.29 -13.06
N ALA A 44 12.09 13.76 -11.98
CA ALA A 44 11.17 14.89 -12.07
C ALA A 44 11.84 16.17 -12.60
N ASP A 45 13.14 16.36 -12.35
CA ASP A 45 13.92 17.48 -12.89
C ASP A 45 14.11 17.40 -14.41
N GLN A 46 14.27 16.19 -14.96
CA GLN A 46 14.39 15.98 -16.42
C GLN A 46 13.07 16.30 -17.13
N LEU A 47 11.94 15.91 -16.53
CA LEU A 47 10.61 16.21 -17.06
C LEU A 47 10.21 17.68 -16.87
N ALA A 48 10.71 18.35 -15.83
CA ALA A 48 10.56 19.80 -15.67
C ALA A 48 11.37 20.61 -16.70
N GLN A 49 12.28 19.95 -17.44
CA GLN A 49 13.05 20.53 -18.54
C GLN A 49 12.61 19.95 -19.91
N ASP A 50 11.46 19.28 -19.98
CA ASP A 50 10.93 18.75 -21.24
C ASP A 50 10.70 19.88 -22.26
N GLN A 51 10.81 19.54 -23.54
CA GLN A 51 10.57 20.47 -24.65
C GLN A 51 9.08 20.84 -24.75
N ASP A 52 8.19 19.97 -24.25
CA ASP A 52 6.76 20.25 -24.19
C ASP A 52 6.42 21.11 -22.96
N MET A 53 6.02 22.36 -23.23
CA MET A 53 5.62 23.32 -22.20
C MET A 53 4.44 22.83 -21.33
N GLY A 54 3.54 22.01 -21.88
CA GLY A 54 2.41 21.44 -21.15
C GLY A 54 2.86 20.39 -20.13
N VAL A 55 3.78 19.51 -20.54
CA VAL A 55 4.42 18.52 -19.66
C VAL A 55 5.23 19.22 -18.57
N GLN A 56 6.04 20.21 -18.96
CA GLN A 56 6.83 21.02 -18.03
C GLN A 56 5.97 21.70 -16.96
N GLN A 57 4.89 22.39 -17.35
CA GLN A 57 4.01 23.07 -16.39
C GLN A 57 3.30 22.09 -15.46
N LYS A 58 2.91 20.93 -15.98
CA LYS A 58 2.26 19.89 -15.18
C LYS A 58 3.20 19.32 -14.12
N VAL A 59 4.42 18.98 -14.53
CA VAL A 59 5.45 18.39 -13.65
C VAL A 59 5.93 19.43 -12.62
N ALA A 60 6.18 20.67 -13.05
CA ALA A 60 6.48 21.77 -12.13
C ALA A 60 5.33 22.01 -11.14
N GLY A 61 4.08 21.95 -11.58
CA GLY A 61 2.91 22.04 -10.72
C GLY A 61 2.76 20.89 -9.73
N ALA A 62 3.17 19.68 -10.10
CA ALA A 62 3.20 18.52 -9.21
C ALA A 62 4.36 18.56 -8.20
N LEU A 63 5.51 19.11 -8.60
CA LEU A 63 6.67 19.34 -7.73
C LEU A 63 6.42 20.45 -6.71
N VAL A 64 5.66 21.47 -7.08
CA VAL A 64 5.22 22.51 -6.17
C VAL A 64 4.11 21.94 -5.29
N GLN A 65 4.45 21.61 -4.05
CA GLN A 65 3.45 21.28 -3.03
C GLN A 65 2.59 22.53 -2.74
N GLN A 66 1.49 22.70 -3.47
CA GLN A 66 0.58 23.86 -3.35
C GLN A 66 -0.10 23.96 -1.97
N HIS A 67 0.00 22.92 -1.15
CA HIS A 67 -0.64 22.82 0.17
C HIS A 67 0.35 22.65 1.33
N VAL A 68 1.59 23.12 1.21
CA VAL A 68 2.46 23.23 2.40
C VAL A 68 1.92 24.30 3.32
N LEU A 69 1.28 23.89 4.42
CA LEU A 69 0.98 24.80 5.52
C LEU A 69 2.28 25.41 6.02
N SER A 70 2.29 26.73 6.23
CA SER A 70 3.51 27.38 6.72
C SER A 70 3.94 26.76 8.06
N PRO A 71 5.25 26.70 8.36
CA PRO A 71 5.75 26.14 9.62
C PRO A 71 5.13 26.77 10.89
N ASN A 72 4.55 27.96 10.79
CA ASN A 72 3.83 28.61 11.89
C ASN A 72 2.58 27.84 12.33
N TRP A 73 1.94 27.07 11.44
CA TRP A 73 0.76 26.27 11.80
C TRP A 73 1.11 25.17 12.80
N SER A 74 2.24 24.48 12.61
CA SER A 74 2.72 23.47 13.55
C SER A 74 3.33 24.10 14.80
N GLN A 75 4.11 25.17 14.66
CA GLN A 75 4.82 25.78 15.79
C GLN A 75 3.87 26.53 16.74
N ARG A 76 2.98 27.37 16.21
CA ARG A 76 2.10 28.26 16.99
C ARG A 76 0.72 27.67 17.25
N HIS A 77 0.15 26.98 16.27
CA HIS A 77 -1.24 26.49 16.36
C HIS A 77 -1.36 25.00 16.66
N LYS A 78 -0.24 24.27 16.69
CA LYS A 78 -0.19 22.81 16.91
C LYS A 78 -1.08 22.03 15.94
N ILE A 79 -1.25 22.55 14.73
CA ILE A 79 -1.98 21.90 13.66
C ILE A 79 -0.96 21.19 12.78
N TYR A 80 -1.08 19.86 12.70
CA TYR A 80 -0.21 19.00 11.92
C TYR A 80 -1.00 18.44 10.73
N PRO A 81 -0.76 18.90 9.49
CA PRO A 81 -1.41 18.34 8.32
C PRO A 81 -0.90 16.91 8.08
N MET A 82 -1.79 16.04 7.64
CA MET A 82 -1.40 14.73 7.12
C MET A 82 -0.63 14.93 5.83
N VAL A 83 0.61 14.45 5.78
CA VAL A 83 1.45 14.51 4.56
C VAL A 83 1.44 13.17 3.83
N GLU A 84 1.84 13.16 2.55
CA GLU A 84 1.92 11.96 1.72
C GLU A 84 2.71 10.82 2.41
N ARG A 85 3.80 11.16 3.10
CA ARG A 85 4.57 10.19 3.90
C ARG A 85 3.72 9.48 4.95
N ASP A 86 2.81 10.19 5.62
CA ASP A 86 1.93 9.61 6.64
C ASP A 86 0.91 8.66 5.99
N GLN A 87 0.42 9.03 4.79
CA GLN A 87 -0.47 8.18 4.00
C GLN A 87 0.23 6.89 3.55
N LEU A 88 1.47 7.00 3.06
CA LEU A 88 2.29 5.84 2.67
C LEU A 88 2.58 4.92 3.85
N ILE A 89 2.89 5.48 5.03
CA ILE A 89 3.09 4.69 6.26
C ILE A 89 1.79 3.97 6.64
N SER A 90 0.65 4.65 6.60
CA SER A 90 -0.65 4.03 6.87
C SER A 90 -0.96 2.88 5.91
N LEU A 91 -0.71 3.07 4.61
CA LEU A 91 -0.92 2.04 3.59
C LEU A 91 -0.01 0.83 3.79
N LEU A 92 1.25 1.06 4.18
CA LEU A 92 2.19 -0.01 4.51
C LEU A 92 1.72 -0.80 5.74
N GLU A 93 1.36 -0.10 6.83
CA GLU A 93 0.86 -0.75 8.05
C GLU A 93 -0.39 -1.58 7.77
N ASP A 94 -1.32 -1.05 6.96
CA ASP A 94 -2.53 -1.78 6.57
C ASP A 94 -2.20 -3.02 5.74
N SER A 95 -1.25 -2.92 4.83
CA SER A 95 -0.79 -4.05 4.01
C SER A 95 -0.16 -5.15 4.87
N LEU A 96 0.72 -4.77 5.81
CA LEU A 96 1.36 -5.70 6.75
C LEU A 96 0.34 -6.41 7.65
N ARG A 97 -0.65 -5.68 8.18
CA ARG A 97 -1.71 -6.27 9.01
C ARG A 97 -2.61 -7.21 8.21
N ARG A 98 -2.85 -6.96 6.92
CA ARG A 98 -3.59 -7.88 6.03
C ARG A 98 -2.81 -9.16 5.74
N MET A 99 -1.49 -9.05 5.54
CA MET A 99 -0.63 -10.23 5.42
C MET A 99 -0.68 -11.07 6.69
N HIS A 100 -0.46 -10.44 7.85
CA HIS A 100 -0.54 -11.12 9.14
C HIS A 100 -1.91 -11.78 9.39
N LEU A 101 -3.00 -11.12 9.02
CA LEU A 101 -4.34 -11.69 9.10
C LEU A 101 -4.50 -12.95 8.23
N THR A 102 -3.84 -13.00 7.08
CA THR A 102 -3.83 -14.16 6.20
C THR A 102 -3.12 -15.34 6.88
N ASP A 103 -1.95 -15.09 7.47
CA ASP A 103 -1.17 -16.09 8.22
C ASP A 103 -1.98 -16.63 9.41
N LEU A 104 -2.62 -15.76 10.19
CA LEU A 104 -3.46 -16.16 11.33
C LEU A 104 -4.65 -17.05 10.89
N ARG A 105 -5.24 -16.75 9.73
CA ARG A 105 -6.35 -17.54 9.16
C ARG A 105 -5.88 -18.90 8.64
N GLU A 106 -4.65 -18.99 8.15
CA GLU A 106 -4.05 -20.25 7.73
C GLU A 106 -3.72 -21.12 8.95
N ALA A 107 -3.07 -20.55 9.97
CA ALA A 107 -2.80 -21.23 11.24
C ALA A 107 -4.09 -21.73 11.92
N SER A 108 -5.16 -20.92 11.91
CA SER A 108 -6.46 -21.31 12.46
C SER A 108 -7.13 -22.46 11.69
N ARG A 109 -6.94 -22.51 10.36
CA ARG A 109 -7.40 -23.62 9.51
C ARG A 109 -6.60 -24.88 9.80
N GLU A 110 -5.28 -24.79 9.96
CA GLU A 110 -4.42 -25.92 10.29
C GLU A 110 -4.80 -26.52 11.66
N VAL A 111 -4.99 -25.67 12.68
CA VAL A 111 -5.41 -26.13 14.02
C VAL A 111 -6.79 -26.78 13.97
N SER A 112 -7.74 -26.21 13.22
CA SER A 112 -9.06 -26.82 13.05
C SER A 112 -8.98 -28.17 12.34
N SER A 113 -8.14 -28.30 11.30
CA SER A 113 -7.92 -29.57 10.61
C SER A 113 -7.31 -30.64 11.52
N LYS A 114 -6.37 -30.27 12.41
CA LYS A 114 -5.78 -31.19 13.39
C LYS A 114 -6.83 -31.67 14.40
N LEU A 115 -7.71 -30.78 14.87
CA LEU A 115 -8.81 -31.14 15.76
C LEU A 115 -9.83 -32.07 15.07
N GLU A 116 -10.11 -31.88 13.78
CA GLU A 116 -11.04 -32.72 13.01
C GLU A 116 -10.49 -34.11 12.68
N ALA A 117 -9.16 -34.27 12.59
CA ALA A 117 -8.52 -35.55 12.28
C ALA A 117 -8.69 -36.62 13.38
N GLY A 118 -9.03 -36.23 14.62
CA GLY A 118 -9.61 -37.13 15.61
C GLY A 118 -8.69 -38.17 16.29
N GLU A 119 -7.36 -38.07 16.15
CA GLU A 119 -6.38 -39.00 16.76
C GLU A 119 -5.47 -38.30 17.78
N LEU A 120 -6.03 -37.47 18.66
CA LEU A 120 -5.28 -36.65 19.62
C LEU A 120 -5.45 -37.19 21.04
N SER A 121 -4.40 -37.09 21.86
CA SER A 121 -4.54 -37.25 23.30
C SER A 121 -5.35 -36.09 23.91
N VAL A 122 -5.94 -36.32 25.09
CA VAL A 122 -6.73 -35.29 25.80
C VAL A 122 -5.91 -34.02 26.08
N GLU A 123 -4.61 -34.16 26.30
CA GLU A 123 -3.70 -33.02 26.52
C GLU A 123 -3.41 -32.26 25.22
N GLU A 124 -3.17 -32.95 24.11
CA GLU A 124 -2.95 -32.32 22.80
C GLU A 124 -4.22 -31.61 22.29
N GLU A 125 -5.40 -32.21 22.52
CA GLU A 125 -6.69 -31.60 22.17
C GLU A 125 -6.93 -30.31 22.96
N ARG A 126 -6.65 -30.32 24.27
CA ARG A 126 -6.77 -29.13 25.12
C ARG A 126 -5.83 -28.01 24.65
N ASP A 127 -4.59 -28.36 24.32
CA ASP A 127 -3.58 -27.38 23.91
C ASP A 127 -3.92 -26.78 22.53
N LEU A 128 -4.42 -27.59 21.59
CA LEU A 128 -4.92 -27.11 20.29
C LEU A 128 -6.16 -26.23 20.42
N LEU A 129 -7.09 -26.54 21.34
CA LEU A 129 -8.24 -25.69 21.64
C LEU A 129 -7.82 -24.34 22.22
N ALA A 130 -6.85 -24.34 23.14
CA ALA A 130 -6.29 -23.10 23.69
C ALA A 130 -5.63 -22.25 22.59
N GLN A 131 -4.88 -22.89 21.69
CA GLN A 131 -4.26 -22.23 20.53
C GLN A 131 -5.32 -21.63 19.59
N LYS A 132 -6.42 -22.35 19.31
CA LYS A 132 -7.52 -21.86 18.47
C LYS A 132 -8.19 -20.61 19.07
N VAL A 133 -8.42 -20.60 20.38
CA VAL A 133 -8.99 -19.43 21.08
C VAL A 133 -8.04 -18.23 21.00
N GLN A 134 -6.73 -18.46 21.16
CA GLN A 134 -5.73 -17.40 21.05
C GLN A 134 -5.68 -16.80 19.63
N LEU A 135 -5.62 -17.65 18.61
CA LEU A 135 -5.66 -17.22 17.21
C LEU A 135 -6.93 -16.44 16.88
N ALA A 136 -8.08 -16.86 17.39
CA ALA A 136 -9.35 -16.14 17.19
C ALA A 136 -9.32 -14.73 17.80
N ARG A 137 -8.71 -14.56 18.99
CA ARG A 137 -8.54 -13.24 19.62
C ARG A 137 -7.61 -12.34 18.82
N GLU A 138 -6.52 -12.89 18.30
CA GLU A 138 -5.55 -12.13 17.48
C GLU A 138 -6.15 -11.70 16.14
N VAL A 139 -6.93 -12.57 15.50
CA VAL A 139 -7.72 -12.24 14.30
C VAL A 139 -8.69 -11.10 14.59
N GLN A 140 -9.43 -11.18 15.70
CA GLN A 140 -10.38 -10.15 16.10
C GLN A 140 -9.70 -8.80 16.40
N ALA A 141 -8.55 -8.83 17.08
CA ALA A 141 -7.76 -7.64 17.36
C ALA A 141 -7.25 -6.98 16.07
N THR A 142 -6.80 -7.79 15.11
CA THR A 142 -6.31 -7.33 13.81
C THR A 142 -7.45 -6.74 12.97
N LEU A 143 -8.62 -7.38 12.97
CA LEU A 143 -9.82 -6.89 12.27
C LEU A 143 -10.38 -5.59 12.87
N LYS A 144 -10.23 -5.38 14.18
CA LYS A 144 -10.64 -4.13 14.85
C LYS A 144 -9.90 -2.92 14.31
N HIS A 145 -8.63 -3.07 13.91
CA HIS A 145 -7.85 -2.00 13.27
C HIS A 145 -8.49 -1.51 11.97
N PHE A 146 -9.09 -2.41 11.19
CA PHE A 146 -9.74 -2.08 9.92
C PHE A 146 -11.21 -1.63 10.04
N GLY A 147 -11.76 -1.56 11.25
CA GLY A 147 -13.17 -1.22 11.48
C GLY A 147 -14.17 -2.30 11.02
N THR A 148 -13.70 -3.37 10.38
CA THR A 148 -14.51 -4.53 9.97
C THR A 148 -14.53 -5.59 11.07
N VAL A 149 -15.46 -5.48 12.01
CA VAL A 149 -15.78 -6.59 12.92
C VAL A 149 -16.78 -7.50 12.22
N ILE A 150 -16.30 -8.56 11.56
CA ILE A 150 -17.16 -9.69 11.22
C ILE A 150 -17.06 -10.68 12.39
N LEU A 151 -18.05 -10.63 13.27
CA LEU A 151 -18.29 -11.68 14.26
C LEU A 151 -18.87 -12.90 13.51
N PRO A 152 -18.29 -14.10 13.64
CA PRO A 152 -19.03 -15.34 13.41
C PRO A 152 -20.06 -15.58 14.52
#